data_AF-A0A699QQC2-F1
#
_entry.id   AF-A0A699QQC2-F1
#
_cell.length_a   1.000
_cell.length_b   1.000
_cell.length_c   1.000
_cell.angle_alpha   90.00
_cell.angle_beta   90.00
_cell.angle_gamma   90.00
#
_symmetry.space_group_name_H-M   'P 1'
#
loop_
_entity.id
_entity.type
_entity.pdbx_description
1 polymer ?
#
loop_
_entity_poly.entity_id
_entity_poly.type
_entity_poly.pdbx_seq_one_letter_code
_entity_poly.pdbx_strand_id
1 'polypeptide(L)'
;MFGLATETGLVSPDYSVLKSITDAHIPFLLYLLKSPTIIARFVAESRGLGTGFNRLYFDRFGAIYAQLPPLAEQRQIVSFLDIKGRQVARLLRAKRQLIKLLQEQKQMLIHRAVTQGLNPDAPRKESGVAWLGEVPAHWEVVLIKTLLREIDSRSTTGKEELLSVSQYTGITPRKEKFEEGTEHITRAASLIGYKKVEVDDLVNNIMLTWNGSLGVSSYAGIVSPAYCVYRFKNNNTLPAYYHHILRTASHKDAYKIKSR
;
A
#
# COMPACT_ATOMS: atom_id res chain seq x y z
N MET A 1 3.05 26.55 2.86
CA MET A 1 4.05 25.97 1.94
C MET A 1 4.63 27.10 1.10
N PHE A 2 5.95 27.21 0.95
CA PHE A 2 6.60 28.25 0.13
C PHE A 2 7.01 27.68 -1.23
N GLY A 3 6.76 28.44 -2.29
CA GLY A 3 7.14 28.09 -3.66
C GLY A 3 7.82 29.27 -4.36
N LEU A 4 8.67 28.95 -5.33
CA LEU A 4 9.20 29.93 -6.27
C LEU A 4 8.34 29.90 -7.52
N ALA A 5 7.83 31.05 -7.96
CA ALA A 5 7.25 31.15 -9.28
C ALA A 5 8.37 31.07 -10.33
N THR A 6 8.32 30.03 -11.18
CA THR A 6 9.22 29.87 -12.33
C THR A 6 8.63 30.44 -13.61
N GLU A 7 7.34 30.76 -13.59
CA GLU A 7 6.57 31.25 -14.73
C GLU A 7 5.61 32.36 -14.25
N THR A 8 5.22 33.24 -15.17
CA THR A 8 4.25 34.32 -14.89
C THR A 8 2.84 33.73 -14.86
N GLY A 9 2.06 34.09 -13.83
CA GLY A 9 0.69 33.62 -13.70
C GLY A 9 -0.06 34.27 -12.54
N LEU A 10 -1.25 33.73 -12.25
CA LEU A 10 -2.13 34.14 -11.15
C LEU A 10 -2.18 33.04 -10.09
N VAL A 11 -2.32 33.41 -8.82
CA VAL A 11 -2.53 32.50 -7.70
C VAL A 11 -3.83 32.84 -6.98
N SER A 12 -4.41 31.88 -6.24
CA SER A 12 -5.59 32.14 -5.41
C SER A 12 -5.32 33.29 -4.42
N PRO A 13 -6.33 34.13 -4.10
CA PRO A 13 -6.22 35.15 -3.05
C PRO A 13 -5.76 34.63 -1.68
N ASP A 14 -5.90 33.33 -1.42
CA ASP A 14 -5.41 32.70 -0.18
C ASP A 14 -3.87 32.62 -0.11
N TYR A 15 -3.15 32.88 -1.21
CA TYR A 15 -1.69 32.93 -1.24
C TYR A 15 -1.17 34.35 -1.12
N SER A 16 -0.21 34.55 -0.23
CA SER A 16 0.60 35.78 -0.20
C SER A 16 1.72 35.70 -1.25
N VAL A 17 1.76 36.68 -2.16
CA VAL A 17 2.84 36.83 -3.13
C VAL A 17 3.90 37.74 -2.54
N LEU A 18 5.12 37.22 -2.42
CA LEU A 18 6.25 37.94 -1.82
C LEU A 18 7.32 38.22 -2.88
N LYS A 19 7.89 39.41 -2.85
CA LYS A 19 9.06 39.79 -3.64
C LYS A 19 10.20 40.17 -2.69
N SER A 20 11.41 39.70 -2.98
CA SER A 20 12.58 40.19 -2.26
C SER A 20 12.81 41.66 -2.59
N ILE A 21 13.00 42.48 -1.56
CA ILE A 21 13.39 43.88 -1.69
C ILE A 21 14.91 44.07 -1.50
N THR A 22 15.64 42.98 -1.28
CA THR A 22 17.11 42.95 -1.15
C THR A 22 17.73 42.04 -2.21
N ASP A 23 19.06 42.06 -2.29
CA ASP A 23 19.89 41.20 -3.14
C ASP A 23 20.02 39.75 -2.62
N ALA A 24 19.19 39.37 -1.64
CA ALA A 24 19.17 38.02 -1.07
C ALA A 24 18.96 36.94 -2.15
N HIS A 25 19.68 35.84 -2.00
CA HIS A 25 19.57 34.70 -2.89
C HIS A 25 18.23 33.97 -2.64
N ILE A 26 17.29 34.08 -3.58
CA ILE A 26 15.93 33.57 -3.39
C ILE A 26 15.89 32.07 -3.04
N PRO A 27 16.67 31.17 -3.67
CA PRO A 27 16.73 29.77 -3.25
C PRO A 27 17.18 29.57 -1.79
N PHE A 28 18.06 30.43 -1.28
CA PHE A 28 18.47 30.38 0.13
C PHE A 28 17.30 30.73 1.05
N LEU A 29 16.56 31.80 0.75
CA LEU A 29 15.36 32.17 1.51
C LEU A 29 14.34 31.04 1.52
N LEU A 30 14.15 30.32 0.40
CA LEU A 30 13.25 29.18 0.35
C LEU A 30 13.68 28.02 1.26
N TYR A 31 14.98 27.70 1.31
CA TYR A 31 15.50 26.71 2.25
C TYR A 31 15.33 27.17 3.71
N LEU A 32 15.60 28.44 4.00
CA LEU A 32 15.47 29.03 5.33
C LEU A 32 14.01 28.99 5.82
N LEU A 33 13.07 29.46 5.01
CA LEU A 33 11.63 29.48 5.33
C LEU A 33 11.04 28.07 5.47
N LYS A 34 11.70 27.05 4.91
CA LYS A 34 11.33 25.64 5.07
C LYS A 34 12.10 24.92 6.18
N SER A 35 12.97 25.62 6.91
CA SER A 35 13.68 25.00 8.03
C SER A 35 12.72 24.66 9.17
N PRO A 36 12.93 23.57 9.92
CA PRO A 36 12.04 23.17 11.02
C PRO A 36 11.83 24.28 12.06
N THR A 37 12.88 25.04 12.38
CA THR A 37 12.81 26.15 13.34
C THR A 37 11.87 27.26 12.88
N ILE A 38 11.96 27.65 11.61
CA ILE A 38 11.10 28.71 11.06
C ILE A 38 9.66 28.20 10.87
N ILE A 39 9.48 26.95 10.44
CA ILE A 39 8.16 26.32 10.36
C ILE A 39 7.48 26.27 11.73
N ALA A 40 8.21 25.89 12.79
CA ALA A 40 7.68 25.89 14.15
C ALA A 40 7.21 27.29 14.57
N ARG A 41 7.94 28.34 14.18
CA ARG A 41 7.54 29.72 14.43
C ARG A 41 6.28 30.10 13.65
N PHE A 42 6.14 29.68 12.39
CA PHE A 42 4.91 29.90 11.63
C PHE A 42 3.70 29.26 12.29
N VAL A 43 3.84 28.05 12.82
CA VAL A 43 2.77 27.37 13.55
C VAL A 43 2.38 28.15 14.81
N ALA A 44 3.34 28.65 15.58
CA ALA A 44 3.10 29.42 16.80
C ALA A 44 2.41 30.79 16.56
N GLU A 45 2.77 31.45 15.45
CA GLU A 45 2.23 32.76 15.07
C GLU A 45 0.91 32.66 14.28
N SER A 46 0.55 31.47 13.81
CA SER A 46 -0.72 31.26 13.13
C SER A 46 -1.92 31.40 14.09
N ARG A 47 -3.04 31.87 13.56
CA ARG A 47 -4.31 32.01 14.30
C ARG A 47 -5.46 31.43 13.46
N GLY A 48 -6.45 30.82 14.09
CA GLY A 48 -7.58 30.21 13.40
C GLY A 48 -8.53 29.43 14.32
N LEU A 49 -9.65 28.97 13.75
CA LEU A 49 -10.70 28.21 14.44
C LEU A 49 -10.34 26.71 14.55
N GLY A 50 -9.13 26.39 15.02
CA GLY A 50 -8.65 25.01 15.22
C GLY A 50 -7.75 24.45 14.11
N THR A 51 -7.32 23.20 14.29
CA THR A 51 -6.42 22.49 13.37
C THR A 51 -7.01 22.40 11.97
N GLY A 52 -6.33 23.00 10.99
CA GLY A 52 -6.73 23.01 9.57
C GLY A 52 -7.20 24.36 9.01
N PHE A 53 -7.58 25.30 9.88
CA PHE A 53 -8.04 26.66 9.49
C PHE A 53 -7.09 27.77 9.95
N ASN A 54 -5.87 27.39 10.31
CA ASN A 54 -4.84 28.31 10.78
C ASN A 54 -4.31 29.16 9.60
N ARG A 55 -4.39 30.49 9.76
CA ARG A 55 -3.87 31.46 8.81
C ARG A 55 -2.74 32.26 9.45
N LEU A 56 -1.69 32.50 8.67
CA LEU A 56 -0.59 33.38 9.03
C LEU A 56 -0.60 34.58 8.08
N TYR A 57 -1.19 35.68 8.53
CA TYR A 57 -1.23 36.93 7.75
C TYR A 57 0.14 37.60 7.68
N PHE A 58 0.35 38.42 6.65
CA PHE A 58 1.64 39.02 6.34
C PHE A 58 2.25 39.80 7.51
N ASP A 59 1.46 40.59 8.25
CA ASP A 59 1.96 41.38 9.39
C ASP A 59 2.64 40.52 10.47
N ARG A 60 2.10 39.31 10.70
CA ARG A 60 2.66 38.34 11.65
C ARG A 60 3.83 37.58 11.04
N PHE A 61 3.72 37.22 9.75
CA PHE A 61 4.80 36.56 9.01
C PHE A 61 6.06 37.45 8.93
N GLY A 62 5.91 38.72 8.58
CA GLY A 62 6.99 39.70 8.44
C GLY A 62 7.64 40.09 9.76
N ALA A 63 6.97 39.86 10.89
CA ALA A 63 7.52 40.07 12.24
C ALA A 63 8.45 38.92 12.71
N ILE A 64 8.62 37.87 11.90
CA ILE A 64 9.48 36.73 12.24
C ILE A 64 10.92 37.04 11.84
N TYR A 65 11.83 37.06 12.82
CA TYR A 65 13.26 37.22 12.59
C TYR A 65 13.83 36.07 11.76
N ALA A 66 14.69 36.41 10.79
CA ALA A 66 15.38 35.48 9.92
C ALA A 66 16.87 35.83 9.84
N GLN A 67 17.72 34.82 9.72
CA GLN A 67 19.16 35.01 9.53
C GLN A 67 19.45 35.27 8.05
N LEU A 68 20.25 36.28 7.75
CA LEU A 68 20.65 36.63 6.39
C LEU A 68 22.18 36.75 6.30
N PRO A 69 22.90 35.64 6.05
CA PRO A 69 24.36 35.67 5.89
C PRO A 69 24.74 36.40 4.58
N PRO A 70 26.02 36.74 4.35
CA PRO A 70 26.47 37.36 3.11
C PRO A 70 26.10 36.54 1.86
N LEU A 71 25.89 37.21 0.73
CA LEU A 71 25.42 36.58 -0.51
C LEU A 71 26.30 35.41 -0.99
N ALA A 72 27.61 35.51 -0.80
CA ALA A 72 28.55 34.43 -1.12
C ALA A 72 28.28 33.17 -0.29
N GLU A 73 28.02 33.32 1.01
CA GLU A 73 27.71 32.22 1.91
C GLU A 73 26.33 31.63 1.62
N GLN A 74 25.33 32.47 1.32
CA GLN A 74 24.00 31.99 0.89
C GLN A 74 24.10 31.05 -0.32
N ARG A 75 24.93 31.41 -1.33
CA ARG A 75 25.16 30.57 -2.52
C ARG A 75 25.87 29.27 -2.18
N GLN A 76 26.87 29.30 -1.29
CA GLN A 76 27.58 28.10 -0.83
C GLN A 76 26.65 27.14 -0.08
N ILE A 77 25.81 27.66 0.82
CA ILE A 77 24.80 26.88 1.56
C ILE A 77 23.84 26.20 0.58
N VAL A 78 23.29 26.95 -0.38
CA VAL A 78 22.36 26.39 -1.38
C VAL A 78 23.03 25.30 -2.20
N SER A 79 24.24 25.54 -2.70
CA SER A 79 25.00 24.55 -3.48
C SER A 79 25.23 23.26 -2.68
N PHE A 80 25.63 23.38 -1.41
CA PHE A 80 25.81 22.25 -0.52
C PHE A 80 24.50 21.47 -0.32
N LEU A 81 23.41 22.15 0.02
CA LEU A 81 22.10 21.54 0.24
C LEU A 81 21.58 20.83 -1.02
N ASP A 82 21.75 21.45 -2.19
CA ASP A 82 21.34 20.85 -3.46
C ASP A 82 22.16 19.59 -3.78
N ILE A 83 23.47 19.61 -3.58
CA ILE A 83 24.34 18.44 -3.78
C ILE A 83 23.93 17.31 -2.83
N LYS A 84 23.76 17.61 -1.54
CA LYS A 84 23.35 16.60 -0.54
C LYS A 84 21.93 16.09 -0.80
N GLY A 85 21.01 16.97 -1.17
CA GLY A 85 19.65 16.61 -1.56
C GLY A 85 19.62 15.64 -2.73
N ARG A 86 20.41 15.90 -3.79
CA ARG A 86 20.54 14.97 -4.93
C ARG A 86 21.11 13.62 -4.52
N GLN A 87 22.11 13.59 -3.64
CA GLN A 87 22.70 12.34 -3.13
C GLN A 87 21.65 11.50 -2.37
N VAL A 88 20.91 12.12 -1.45
CA VAL A 88 19.83 11.45 -0.70
C VAL A 88 18.74 10.95 -1.65
N ALA A 89 18.29 11.78 -2.61
CA ALA A 89 17.28 11.39 -3.59
C ALA A 89 17.72 10.20 -4.45
N ARG A 90 19.00 10.13 -4.83
CA ARG A 90 19.58 8.97 -5.54
C ARG A 90 19.51 7.70 -4.69
N LEU A 91 19.89 7.77 -3.41
CA LEU A 91 19.84 6.64 -2.49
C LEU A 91 18.40 6.17 -2.23
N LEU A 92 17.45 7.09 -2.08
CA LEU A 92 16.02 6.75 -1.92
C LEU A 92 15.48 6.02 -3.15
N ARG A 93 15.82 6.48 -4.37
CA ARG A 93 15.43 5.80 -5.61
C ARG A 93 16.02 4.39 -5.68
N ALA A 94 17.32 4.23 -5.38
CA ALA A 94 17.96 2.93 -5.38
C ALA A 94 17.34 1.96 -4.34
N LYS A 95 17.07 2.44 -3.12
CA LYS A 95 16.40 1.63 -2.09
C LYS A 95 14.99 1.20 -2.49
N ARG A 96 14.18 2.10 -3.07
CA ARG A 96 12.83 1.76 -3.55
C ARG A 96 12.88 0.71 -4.66
N GLN A 97 13.83 0.83 -5.60
CA GLN A 97 14.02 -0.17 -6.64
C GLN A 97 14.46 -1.53 -6.08
N LEU A 98 15.36 -1.54 -5.10
CA LEU A 98 15.77 -2.78 -4.42
C LEU A 98 14.58 -3.47 -3.72
N ILE A 99 13.76 -2.72 -3.00
CA ILE A 99 12.54 -3.27 -2.35
C ILE A 99 11.63 -3.91 -3.39
N LYS A 100 11.40 -3.23 -4.52
CA LYS A 100 10.59 -3.76 -5.62
C LYS A 100 11.16 -5.07 -6.16
N LEU A 101 12.46 -5.12 -6.46
CA LEU A 101 13.13 -6.32 -6.98
C LEU A 101 13.08 -7.50 -5.99
N LEU A 102 13.25 -7.23 -4.69
CA LEU A 102 13.15 -8.26 -3.65
C LEU A 102 11.73 -8.82 -3.54
N GLN A 103 10.70 -7.97 -3.71
CA GLN A 103 9.30 -8.42 -3.75
C GLN A 103 9.01 -9.28 -4.98
N GLU A 104 9.52 -8.90 -6.15
CA GLU A 104 9.42 -9.68 -7.39
C GLU A 104 10.14 -11.03 -7.25
N GLN A 105 11.37 -11.05 -6.73
CA GLN A 105 12.13 -12.27 -6.48
C GLN A 105 11.40 -13.19 -5.50
N LYS A 106 10.87 -12.66 -4.39
CA LYS A 106 10.07 -13.43 -3.43
C LYS A 106 8.88 -14.09 -4.11
N GLN A 107 8.15 -13.34 -4.95
CA GLN A 107 6.98 -13.87 -5.64
C GLN A 107 7.34 -14.97 -6.63
N MET A 108 8.48 -14.84 -7.33
CA MET A 108 9.02 -15.86 -8.22
C MET A 108 9.45 -17.13 -7.48
N LEU A 109 10.12 -16.99 -6.33
CA LEU A 109 10.52 -18.12 -5.50
C LEU A 109 9.30 -18.90 -4.98
N ILE A 110 8.28 -18.19 -4.50
CA ILE A 110 7.00 -18.79 -4.09
C ILE A 110 6.37 -19.53 -5.28
N HIS A 111 6.23 -18.86 -6.43
CA HIS A 111 5.64 -19.46 -7.63
C HIS A 111 6.36 -20.76 -8.01
N ARG A 112 7.69 -20.74 -8.11
CA ARG A 112 8.49 -21.92 -8.44
C ARG A 112 8.29 -23.03 -7.40
N ALA A 113 8.40 -22.72 -6.11
CA ALA A 113 8.29 -23.72 -5.05
C ALA A 113 6.91 -24.42 -5.05
N VAL A 114 5.81 -23.68 -5.24
CA VAL A 114 4.45 -24.23 -5.17
C VAL A 114 3.95 -24.84 -6.49
N THR A 115 4.61 -24.59 -7.61
CA THR A 115 4.23 -25.17 -8.92
C THR A 115 5.20 -26.25 -9.41
N GLN A 116 6.46 -26.18 -9.01
CA GLN A 116 7.53 -27.05 -9.51
C GLN A 116 8.28 -27.80 -8.39
N GLY A 117 7.99 -27.51 -7.12
CA GLY A 117 8.68 -28.09 -5.97
C GLY A 117 10.05 -27.47 -5.71
N LEU A 118 10.75 -28.01 -4.71
CA LEU A 118 12.07 -27.52 -4.28
C LEU A 118 13.24 -28.21 -5.00
N ASN A 119 13.03 -29.42 -5.51
CA ASN A 119 14.04 -30.18 -6.24
C ASN A 119 14.01 -29.79 -7.73
N PRO A 120 15.03 -29.09 -8.26
CA PRO A 120 15.09 -28.72 -9.67
C PRO A 120 15.18 -29.93 -10.62
N ASP A 121 15.71 -31.06 -10.15
CA ASP A 121 15.99 -32.25 -10.95
C ASP A 121 14.86 -33.30 -10.86
N ALA A 122 13.75 -32.96 -10.20
CA ALA A 122 12.60 -33.85 -10.14
C ALA A 122 12.04 -34.10 -11.55
N PRO A 123 11.78 -35.36 -11.94
CA PRO A 123 11.13 -35.67 -13.21
C PRO A 123 9.81 -34.90 -13.34
N ARG A 124 9.48 -34.46 -14.56
CA ARG A 124 8.28 -33.68 -14.86
C ARG A 124 7.29 -34.46 -15.71
N LYS A 125 6.02 -34.11 -15.60
CA LYS A 125 4.94 -34.58 -16.46
C LYS A 125 4.02 -33.43 -16.85
N GLU A 126 3.30 -33.56 -17.95
CA GLU A 126 2.21 -32.65 -18.26
C GLU A 126 1.11 -32.75 -17.19
N SER A 127 0.62 -31.61 -16.72
CA SER A 127 -0.45 -31.56 -15.71
C SER A 127 -1.83 -31.98 -16.23
N GLY A 128 -2.01 -32.04 -17.55
CA GLY A 128 -3.33 -32.20 -18.18
C GLY A 128 -4.19 -30.94 -18.13
N VAL A 129 -3.67 -29.80 -17.64
CA VAL A 129 -4.37 -28.53 -17.52
C VAL A 129 -3.66 -27.47 -18.36
N ALA A 130 -4.32 -26.97 -19.41
CA ALA A 130 -3.72 -26.12 -20.45
C ALA A 130 -2.95 -24.90 -19.92
N TRP A 131 -3.41 -24.28 -18.83
CA TRP A 131 -2.79 -23.08 -18.26
C TRP A 131 -1.71 -23.38 -17.20
N LEU A 132 -1.62 -24.62 -16.70
CA LEU A 132 -0.73 -25.01 -15.59
C LEU A 132 0.61 -25.57 -16.09
N GLY A 133 0.65 -26.14 -17.29
CA GLY A 133 1.88 -26.65 -17.92
C GLY A 133 2.38 -27.95 -17.28
N GLU A 134 3.69 -28.06 -17.09
CA GLU A 134 4.34 -29.22 -16.46
C GLU A 134 4.39 -29.10 -14.93
N VAL A 135 4.25 -30.24 -14.25
CA VAL A 135 4.38 -30.39 -12.79
C VAL A 135 5.30 -31.57 -12.47
N PRO A 136 5.85 -31.68 -11.24
CA PRO A 136 6.60 -32.85 -10.83
C PRO A 136 5.81 -34.16 -11.04
N ALA A 137 6.47 -35.18 -11.57
CA ALA A 137 5.83 -36.42 -12.03
C ALA A 137 5.06 -37.14 -10.90
N HIS A 138 5.56 -37.03 -9.67
CA HIS A 138 4.98 -37.61 -8.47
C HIS A 138 3.80 -36.80 -7.89
N TRP A 139 3.49 -35.62 -8.42
CA TRP A 139 2.37 -34.80 -7.94
C TRP A 139 1.06 -35.21 -8.61
N GLU A 140 -0.02 -35.17 -7.84
CA GLU A 140 -1.38 -35.35 -8.35
C GLU A 140 -2.02 -33.98 -8.63
N VAL A 141 -2.73 -33.86 -9.75
CA VAL A 141 -3.50 -32.67 -10.10
C VAL A 141 -4.97 -32.94 -9.80
N VAL A 142 -5.52 -32.21 -8.83
CA VAL A 142 -6.90 -32.39 -8.35
C VAL A 142 -7.72 -31.12 -8.50
N LEU A 143 -9.04 -31.26 -8.54
CA LEU A 143 -9.95 -30.11 -8.58
C LEU A 143 -10.10 -29.48 -7.20
N ILE A 144 -10.00 -28.15 -7.09
CA ILE A 144 -10.15 -27.42 -5.81
C ILE A 144 -11.44 -27.79 -5.05
N LYS A 145 -12.54 -28.06 -5.76
CA LYS A 145 -13.82 -28.48 -5.16
C LYS A 145 -13.74 -29.79 -4.35
N THR A 146 -12.75 -30.65 -4.62
CA THR A 146 -12.56 -31.90 -3.85
C THR A 146 -11.87 -31.63 -2.52
N LEU A 147 -11.13 -30.52 -2.40
CA LEU A 147 -10.37 -30.13 -1.22
C LEU A 147 -11.17 -29.24 -0.26
N LEU A 148 -12.07 -28.42 -0.82
CA LEU A 148 -12.79 -27.39 -0.07
C LEU A 148 -14.30 -27.64 -0.03
N ARG A 149 -14.95 -27.13 1.02
CA ARG A 149 -16.41 -26.95 1.09
C ARG A 149 -16.73 -25.49 1.37
N GLU A 150 -17.79 -24.96 0.77
CA GLU A 150 -18.25 -23.60 1.04
C GLU A 150 -18.96 -23.52 2.41
N ILE A 151 -18.75 -22.41 3.10
CA ILE A 151 -19.31 -22.10 4.42
C ILE A 151 -20.12 -20.81 4.29
N ASP A 152 -21.41 -20.87 4.63
CA ASP A 152 -22.28 -19.69 4.79
C ASP A 152 -22.80 -19.60 6.23
N SER A 153 -21.85 -19.53 7.17
CA SER A 153 -22.15 -19.22 8.57
C SER A 153 -22.10 -17.71 8.75
N ARG A 154 -23.14 -17.11 9.34
CA ARG A 154 -23.28 -15.64 9.44
C ARG A 154 -23.27 -15.18 10.89
N SER A 155 -22.68 -14.02 11.13
CA SER A 155 -22.70 -13.39 12.44
C SER A 155 -24.08 -12.86 12.79
N THR A 156 -24.54 -13.18 13.99
CA THR A 156 -25.75 -12.63 14.59
C THR A 156 -25.49 -11.35 15.38
N THR A 157 -24.23 -11.08 15.75
CA THR A 157 -23.85 -9.95 16.62
C THR A 157 -23.16 -8.82 15.87
N GLY A 158 -22.43 -9.14 14.80
CA GLY A 158 -21.55 -8.22 14.08
C GLY A 158 -20.38 -7.68 14.91
N LYS A 159 -20.04 -8.32 16.04
CA LYS A 159 -18.99 -7.87 16.98
C LYS A 159 -17.64 -8.54 16.76
N GLU A 160 -17.58 -9.56 15.91
CA GLU A 160 -16.34 -10.23 15.54
C GLU A 160 -15.41 -9.32 14.74
N GLU A 161 -14.11 -9.64 14.73
CA GLU A 161 -13.10 -8.87 14.00
C GLU A 161 -13.42 -8.80 12.50
N LEU A 162 -13.53 -7.60 11.95
CA LEU A 162 -13.77 -7.42 10.53
C LEU A 162 -12.47 -7.65 9.76
N LEU A 163 -12.47 -8.62 8.86
CA LEU A 163 -11.30 -8.96 8.05
C LEU A 163 -11.39 -8.30 6.66
N SER A 164 -10.24 -7.88 6.14
CA SER A 164 -10.08 -7.42 4.76
C SER A 164 -9.44 -8.51 3.90
N VAL A 165 -9.85 -8.61 2.64
CA VAL A 165 -9.33 -9.55 1.65
C VAL A 165 -8.70 -8.77 0.50
N SER A 166 -7.38 -8.92 0.29
CA SER A 166 -6.65 -8.19 -0.74
C SER A 166 -5.69 -9.07 -1.55
N GLN A 167 -5.39 -8.62 -2.77
CA GLN A 167 -4.37 -9.21 -3.64
C GLN A 167 -2.94 -9.13 -3.10
N TYR A 168 -2.66 -8.23 -2.15
CA TYR A 168 -1.33 -7.98 -1.61
C TYR A 168 -1.05 -8.83 -0.37
N THR A 169 -1.99 -8.82 0.58
CA THR A 169 -1.80 -9.43 1.90
C THR A 169 -2.65 -10.67 2.12
N GLY A 170 -3.65 -10.93 1.28
CA GLY A 170 -4.61 -12.00 1.53
C GLY A 170 -5.58 -11.52 2.58
N ILE A 171 -5.59 -12.17 3.74
CA ILE A 171 -6.51 -11.85 4.82
C ILE A 171 -5.76 -11.14 5.94
N THR A 172 -6.25 -9.97 6.32
CA THR A 172 -5.72 -9.20 7.45
C THR A 172 -6.85 -8.57 8.24
N PRO A 173 -6.71 -8.41 9.56
CA PRO A 173 -7.61 -7.58 10.36
C PRO A 173 -7.75 -6.20 9.71
N ARG A 174 -8.97 -5.70 9.60
CA ARG A 174 -9.25 -4.41 8.97
C ARG A 174 -8.85 -3.32 9.96
N LYS A 175 -7.57 -2.93 9.92
CA LYS A 175 -7.10 -1.74 10.62
C LYS A 175 -7.80 -0.52 10.01
N GLU A 176 -8.35 0.36 10.85
CA GLU A 176 -8.78 1.70 10.46
C GLU A 176 -7.54 2.47 9.97
N LYS A 177 -7.18 2.31 8.70
CA LYS A 177 -6.11 3.11 8.10
C LYS A 177 -6.69 4.45 7.67
N PHE A 178 -6.38 5.49 8.44
CA PHE A 178 -6.37 6.88 7.98
C PHE A 178 -5.19 7.06 7.02
N GLU A 179 -5.27 6.50 5.81
CA GLU A 179 -4.35 6.85 4.73
C GLU A 179 -5.19 7.30 3.53
N GLU A 180 -5.12 8.59 3.23
CA GLU A 180 -5.73 9.21 2.04
C GLU A 180 -5.32 8.43 0.79
N GLY A 181 -6.32 7.87 0.09
CA GLY A 181 -6.17 7.47 -1.31
C GLY A 181 -6.17 5.99 -1.65
N THR A 182 -6.37 5.06 -0.70
CA THR A 182 -6.56 3.64 -1.05
C THR A 182 -7.88 3.07 -0.52
N GLU A 183 -8.72 2.68 -1.48
CA GLU A 183 -10.04 2.05 -1.38
C GLU A 183 -11.16 2.94 -0.82
N HIS A 184 -12.24 3.07 -1.61
CA HIS A 184 -13.50 3.64 -1.16
C HIS A 184 -14.02 2.78 0.00
N ILE A 185 -13.78 3.24 1.23
CA ILE A 185 -14.27 2.58 2.43
C ILE A 185 -15.77 2.79 2.50
N THR A 186 -16.55 1.83 2.00
CA THR A 186 -17.95 1.70 2.40
C THR A 186 -17.97 1.24 3.85
N ARG A 187 -18.37 2.14 4.77
CA ARG A 187 -18.68 1.77 6.16
C ARG A 187 -20.10 1.22 6.17
N ALA A 188 -20.25 -0.07 6.45
CA ALA A 188 -21.56 -0.63 6.74
C ALA A 188 -22.05 -0.11 8.10
N ALA A 189 -23.32 0.26 8.20
CA ALA A 189 -23.94 0.70 9.45
C ALA A 189 -24.02 -0.43 10.50
N SER A 190 -24.02 -1.69 10.05
CA SER A 190 -23.98 -2.88 10.88
C SER A 190 -23.19 -3.98 10.17
N LEU A 191 -22.53 -4.83 10.97
CA LEU A 191 -21.83 -6.03 10.49
C LEU A 191 -22.63 -7.32 10.78
N ILE A 192 -23.86 -7.21 11.30
CA ILE A 192 -24.77 -8.34 11.44
C ILE A 192 -25.05 -8.93 10.04
N GLY A 193 -24.98 -10.25 9.92
CA GLY A 193 -25.14 -10.97 8.66
C GLY A 193 -23.86 -11.16 7.85
N TYR A 194 -22.73 -10.60 8.28
CA TYR A 194 -21.42 -10.87 7.67
C TYR A 194 -21.03 -12.34 7.87
N LYS A 195 -20.28 -12.92 6.93
CA LYS A 195 -19.89 -14.33 6.96
C LYS A 195 -18.76 -14.54 7.96
N LYS A 196 -18.87 -15.54 8.81
CA LYS A 196 -17.85 -15.94 9.78
C LYS A 196 -16.70 -16.66 9.08
N VAL A 197 -15.50 -16.38 9.55
CA VAL A 197 -14.24 -16.94 9.10
C VAL A 197 -13.54 -17.53 10.32
N GLU A 198 -13.10 -18.78 10.22
CA GLU A 198 -12.22 -19.41 11.19
C GLU A 198 -10.76 -19.35 10.70
N VAL A 199 -9.83 -19.62 11.62
CA VAL A 199 -8.43 -19.85 11.23
C VAL A 199 -8.39 -21.00 10.22
N ASP A 200 -7.54 -20.86 9.21
CA ASP A 200 -7.37 -21.78 8.09
C ASP A 200 -8.51 -21.84 7.06
N ASP A 201 -9.57 -21.02 7.21
CA ASP A 201 -10.55 -20.84 6.13
C ASP A 201 -9.93 -20.05 4.96
N LEU A 202 -10.19 -20.50 3.74
CA LEU A 202 -9.91 -19.75 2.51
C LEU A 202 -11.06 -18.79 2.23
N VAL A 203 -10.76 -17.50 2.05
CA VAL A 203 -11.77 -16.50 1.67
C VAL A 203 -11.39 -15.89 0.33
N ASN A 204 -12.36 -15.69 -0.55
CA ASN A 204 -12.18 -14.88 -1.76
C ASN A 204 -13.26 -13.79 -1.88
N ASN A 205 -12.81 -12.62 -2.35
CA ASN A 205 -13.71 -11.60 -2.85
C ASN A 205 -14.14 -12.00 -4.27
N ILE A 206 -15.40 -12.40 -4.46
CA ILE A 206 -15.89 -12.92 -5.75
C ILE A 206 -15.71 -11.90 -6.89
N MET A 207 -15.83 -10.59 -6.61
CA MET A 207 -15.72 -9.53 -7.61
C MET A 207 -14.27 -9.26 -8.02
N LEU A 208 -13.32 -9.54 -7.13
CA LEU A 208 -11.89 -9.23 -7.30
C LEU A 208 -11.02 -10.49 -7.35
N THR A 209 -11.60 -11.69 -7.44
CA THR A 209 -10.81 -12.93 -7.46
C THR A 209 -9.85 -12.96 -8.65
N TRP A 210 -10.22 -12.35 -9.79
CA TRP A 210 -9.38 -12.24 -10.99
C TRP A 210 -8.02 -11.55 -10.77
N ASN A 211 -7.88 -10.69 -9.76
CA ASN A 211 -6.61 -10.04 -9.40
C ASN A 211 -5.86 -10.74 -8.25
N GLY A 212 -6.45 -11.83 -7.72
CA GLY A 212 -5.94 -12.61 -6.61
C GLY A 212 -6.37 -12.11 -5.23
N SER A 213 -7.48 -11.37 -5.14
CA SER A 213 -8.09 -10.97 -3.86
C SER A 213 -8.76 -12.17 -3.17
N LEU A 214 -7.91 -13.08 -2.68
CA LEU A 214 -8.25 -14.27 -1.93
C LEU A 214 -7.09 -14.66 -1.01
N GLY A 215 -7.33 -15.45 0.03
CA GLY A 215 -6.26 -15.97 0.87
C GLY A 215 -6.77 -16.90 1.94
N VAL A 216 -5.88 -17.65 2.57
CA VAL A 216 -6.19 -18.43 3.77
C VAL A 216 -5.99 -17.56 5.01
N SER A 217 -6.93 -17.64 5.96
CA SER A 217 -6.98 -16.76 7.12
C SER A 217 -6.08 -17.26 8.24
N SER A 218 -5.24 -16.38 8.79
CA SER A 218 -4.57 -16.61 10.07
C SER A 218 -5.37 -16.07 11.26
N TYR A 219 -6.60 -15.61 11.01
CA TYR A 219 -7.44 -14.91 11.98
C TYR A 219 -8.86 -15.47 11.95
N ALA A 220 -9.49 -15.57 13.12
CA ALA A 220 -10.94 -15.73 13.20
C ALA A 220 -11.60 -14.34 13.11
N GLY A 221 -12.75 -14.24 12.46
CA GLY A 221 -13.43 -12.97 12.27
C GLY A 221 -14.64 -13.07 11.35
N ILE A 222 -14.97 -11.95 10.71
CA ILE A 222 -16.08 -11.83 9.77
C ILE A 222 -15.65 -11.09 8.49
N VAL A 223 -16.27 -11.44 7.37
CA VAL A 223 -16.06 -10.83 6.05
C VAL A 223 -17.38 -10.47 5.40
N SER A 224 -17.33 -9.59 4.40
CA SER A 224 -18.51 -9.13 3.66
C SER A 224 -19.39 -10.31 3.20
N PRO A 225 -20.74 -10.21 3.27
CA PRO A 225 -21.65 -11.23 2.74
C PRO A 225 -21.41 -11.57 1.26
N ALA A 226 -20.84 -10.61 0.50
CA ALA A 226 -20.50 -10.79 -0.91
C ALA A 226 -19.26 -11.67 -1.14
N TYR A 227 -18.51 -12.05 -0.11
CA TYR A 227 -17.35 -12.92 -0.26
C TYR A 227 -17.76 -14.38 -0.09
N CYS A 228 -16.96 -15.32 -0.58
CA CYS A 228 -17.13 -16.74 -0.27
C CYS A 228 -16.07 -17.18 0.74
N VAL A 229 -16.49 -18.02 1.68
CA VAL A 229 -15.64 -18.63 2.71
C VAL A 229 -15.63 -20.13 2.44
N TYR A 230 -14.46 -20.73 2.44
CA TYR A 230 -14.27 -22.14 2.18
C TYR A 230 -13.42 -22.79 3.27
N ARG A 231 -13.82 -23.99 3.69
CA ARG A 231 -13.11 -24.80 4.66
C ARG A 231 -12.51 -26.04 4.01
N PHE A 232 -11.29 -26.39 4.39
CA PHE A 232 -10.65 -27.63 3.95
C PHE A 232 -11.39 -28.85 4.53
N LYS A 233 -11.65 -29.85 3.68
CA LYS A 233 -12.47 -31.02 4.01
C LYS A 233 -11.75 -32.03 4.91
N ASN A 234 -10.42 -32.04 4.90
CA ASN A 234 -9.61 -33.09 5.50
C ASN A 234 -8.30 -32.53 6.08
N ASN A 235 -7.82 -33.18 7.15
CA ASN A 235 -6.60 -32.80 7.87
C ASN A 235 -5.31 -33.10 7.10
N ASN A 236 -5.38 -33.80 5.96
CA ASN A 236 -4.21 -34.07 5.11
C ASN A 236 -3.93 -32.93 4.10
N THR A 237 -4.34 -31.72 4.43
CA THR A 237 -4.07 -30.52 3.63
C THR A 237 -3.36 -29.50 4.50
N LEU A 238 -2.45 -28.74 3.90
CA LEU A 238 -1.77 -27.63 4.57
C LEU A 238 -2.36 -26.31 4.07
N PRO A 239 -3.27 -25.64 4.80
CA PRO A 239 -3.93 -24.43 4.36
C PRO A 239 -2.95 -23.32 3.95
N ALA A 240 -1.83 -23.17 4.68
CA ALA A 240 -0.76 -22.23 4.36
C ALA A 240 -0.15 -22.47 2.96
N TYR A 241 -0.06 -23.72 2.49
CA TYR A 241 0.37 -24.01 1.12
C TYR A 241 -0.62 -23.45 0.08
N TYR A 242 -1.93 -23.63 0.33
CA TYR A 242 -2.98 -23.15 -0.55
C TYR A 242 -3.10 -21.63 -0.57
N HIS A 243 -2.72 -20.96 0.53
CA HIS A 243 -2.52 -19.50 0.54
C HIS A 243 -1.58 -19.09 -0.59
N HIS A 244 -0.46 -19.79 -0.77
CA HIS A 244 0.55 -19.44 -1.75
C HIS A 244 0.19 -19.84 -3.18
N ILE A 245 -0.23 -21.09 -3.41
CA ILE A 245 -0.47 -21.60 -4.77
C ILE A 245 -1.63 -20.88 -5.48
N LEU A 246 -2.75 -20.65 -4.79
CA LEU A 246 -3.91 -19.93 -5.33
C LEU A 246 -3.59 -18.44 -5.55
N ARG A 247 -2.56 -17.94 -4.85
CA ARG A 247 -1.86 -16.65 -4.99
C ARG A 247 -1.10 -16.44 -6.30
N THR A 248 -0.77 -17.50 -7.03
CA THR A 248 0.24 -17.44 -8.12
C THR A 248 -0.27 -16.76 -9.39
N ALA A 249 0.64 -16.24 -10.21
CA ALA A 249 0.30 -15.62 -11.49
C ALA A 249 -0.51 -16.56 -12.40
N SER A 250 -0.08 -17.83 -12.53
CA SER A 250 -0.78 -18.85 -13.33
C SER A 250 -2.24 -19.05 -12.89
N HIS A 251 -2.51 -19.07 -11.59
CA HIS A 251 -3.87 -19.18 -11.06
C HIS A 251 -4.68 -17.89 -11.28
N LYS A 252 -4.06 -16.71 -11.11
CA LYS A 252 -4.71 -15.42 -11.41
C LYS A 252 -5.13 -15.32 -12.87
N ASP A 253 -4.30 -15.79 -13.79
CA ASP A 253 -4.64 -15.80 -15.21
C ASP A 253 -5.79 -16.79 -15.50
N ALA A 254 -5.81 -17.95 -14.85
CA ALA A 254 -6.95 -18.86 -14.91
C ALA A 254 -8.26 -18.22 -14.38
N TYR A 255 -8.20 -17.45 -13.29
CA TYR A 255 -9.35 -16.71 -12.78
C TYR A 255 -9.85 -15.67 -13.77
N LYS A 256 -8.97 -14.87 -14.37
CA LYS A 256 -9.35 -13.88 -15.40
C LYS A 256 -10.06 -14.52 -16.60
N ILE A 257 -9.63 -15.70 -17.03
CA ILE A 257 -10.26 -16.43 -18.13
C ILE A 257 -11.66 -16.90 -17.75
N LYS A 258 -11.86 -17.34 -16.50
CA LYS A 258 -13.13 -17.88 -15.99
C LYS A 258 -14.11 -16.81 -15.46
N SER A 259 -13.65 -15.58 -15.24
CA SER A 259 -14.46 -14.44 -14.79
C SER A 259 -15.01 -13.58 -15.94
N ARG A 260 -14.73 -13.95 -17.19
CA ARG A 260 -15.36 -13.37 -18.40
C ARG A 260 -16.62 -14.17 -18.73
#